data_AF-A0ABD0NIP1-F1
#
_entry.id   AF-A0ABD0NIP1-F1
#
_cell.length_a   1.000
_cell.length_b   1.000
_cell.length_c   1.000
_cell.angle_alpha   90.00
_cell.angle_beta   90.00
_cell.angle_gamma   90.00
#
_symmetry.space_group_name_H-M   'P 1'
#
loop_
_entity.id
_entity.type
_entity.pdbx_description
1 polymer ?
#
loop_
_entity_poly.entity_id
_entity_poly.type
_entity_poly.pdbx_seq_one_letter_code
_entity_poly.pdbx_strand_id
1 'polypeptide(L)' 'MEGDSVTLNSGLTAIQSNDVIEWMFDGNRIAQISSTDPDGAFLNRLQLNNQTGDLTITNIKTTNSGQYTLKIRRSSG' A
#
# COMPACT_ATOMS: atom_id res chain seq x y z
N MET A 1 -13.82 -12.83 12.87
CA MET A 1 -12.97 -12.10 13.83
C MET A 1 -12.84 -10.69 13.32
N GLU A 2 -13.43 -9.72 14.04
CA GLU A 2 -13.17 -8.30 13.81
C GLU A 2 -11.95 -7.92 14.68
N GLY A 3 -11.02 -7.13 14.14
CA GLY A 3 -9.81 -6.72 14.84
C GLY A 3 -8.49 -7.30 14.31
N ASP A 4 -8.53 -8.28 13.40
CA ASP A 4 -7.32 -8.81 12.78
C ASP A 4 -6.72 -7.83 11.77
N SER A 5 -5.39 -7.88 11.66
CA SER A 5 -4.62 -7.14 10.66
C SER A 5 -3.98 -8.10 9.66
N VAL A 6 -3.92 -7.69 8.39
CA VAL A 6 -3.24 -8.44 7.33
C VAL A 6 -2.20 -7.53 6.71
N THR A 7 -1.04 -8.10 6.41
CA THR A 7 0.00 -7.42 5.66
C THR A 7 0.10 -8.03 4.27
N LEU A 8 -0.09 -7.18 3.27
CA LEU A 8 0.13 -7.49 1.87
C LEU A 8 1.58 -7.13 1.53
N ASN A 9 2.37 -8.15 1.24
CA ASN A 9 3.77 -7.97 0.90
C ASN A 9 3.90 -7.41 -0.51
N SER A 10 4.67 -6.34 -0.64
CA SER A 10 5.05 -5.73 -1.91
C SER A 10 6.05 -6.57 -2.71
N GLY A 11 6.80 -7.44 -2.02
CA GLY A 11 7.90 -8.21 -2.60
C GLY A 11 9.20 -7.39 -2.79
N LEU A 12 9.23 -6.13 -2.38
CA LEU A 12 10.42 -5.28 -2.45
C LEU A 12 11.23 -5.38 -1.15
N THR A 13 12.55 -5.35 -1.28
CA THR A 13 13.46 -5.22 -0.12
C THR A 13 13.65 -3.76 0.30
N ALA A 14 13.62 -2.84 -0.67
CA ALA A 14 13.71 -1.40 -0.45
C ALA A 14 13.05 -0.63 -1.60
N ILE A 15 12.35 0.45 -1.28
CA ILE A 15 11.81 1.43 -2.23
C ILE A 15 12.96 2.34 -2.70
N GLN A 16 13.07 2.57 -4.01
CA GLN A 16 14.04 3.50 -4.58
C GLN A 16 13.50 4.93 -4.65
N SER A 17 14.39 5.92 -4.73
CA SER A 17 14.03 7.35 -4.74
C SER A 17 13.20 7.78 -5.96
N ASN A 18 13.16 6.96 -7.01
CA ASN A 18 12.37 7.16 -8.23
C ASN A 18 11.19 6.18 -8.34
N ASP A 19 10.97 5.35 -7.32
CA ASP A 19 9.84 4.44 -7.26
C ASP A 19 8.61 5.20 -6.76
N VAL A 20 7.49 4.93 -7.42
CA VAL A 20 6.15 5.25 -6.94
C VAL A 20 5.42 3.94 -6.73
N ILE A 21 5.02 3.68 -5.49
CA ILE A 21 4.25 2.49 -5.13
C ILE A 21 2.80 2.92 -4.92
N GLU A 22 1.88 2.27 -5.62
CA GLU A 22 0.44 2.51 -5.49
C GLU A 22 -0.26 1.20 -5.15
N TRP A 23 -1.04 1.20 -4.08
CA TRP A 23 -1.96 0.12 -3.75
C TRP A 23 -3.37 0.47 -4.19
N MET A 24 -4.00 -0.47 -4.91
CA MET A 24 -5.35 -0.35 -5.43
C MET A 24 -6.25 -1.40 -4.79
N PHE A 25 -7.50 -1.04 -4.48
CA PHE A 25 -8.56 -1.95 -4.08
C PHE A 25 -9.72 -1.83 -5.08
N ASP A 26 -10.05 -2.93 -5.76
CA ASP A 26 -11.12 -2.97 -6.78
C ASP A 26 -11.02 -1.81 -7.79
N GLY A 27 -9.79 -1.50 -8.22
CA GLY A 27 -9.51 -0.44 -9.21
C GLY A 27 -9.37 0.97 -8.64
N ASN A 28 -9.64 1.21 -7.36
CA ASN A 28 -9.51 2.51 -6.70
C ASN A 28 -8.20 2.60 -5.92
N ARG A 29 -7.48 3.73 -6.01
CA ARG A 29 -6.23 3.92 -5.25
C ARG A 29 -6.56 4.12 -3.78
N ILE A 30 -5.99 3.28 -2.93
CA ILE A 30 -6.22 3.32 -1.47
C ILE A 30 -4.99 3.77 -0.69
N ALA A 31 -3.80 3.61 -1.25
CA ALA A 31 -2.56 4.07 -0.62
C ALA A 31 -1.49 4.33 -1.69
N GLN A 32 -0.60 5.28 -1.43
CA GLN A 32 0.52 5.61 -2.30
C GLN A 32 1.74 6.00 -1.46
N ILE A 33 2.93 5.65 -1.94
CA ILE A 33 4.19 6.23 -1.49
C ILE A 33 5.00 6.67 -2.70
N SER A 34 5.55 7.89 -2.61
CA SER A 34 6.51 8.44 -3.54
C SER A 34 7.57 9.23 -2.78
N SER A 35 8.75 9.42 -3.38
CA SER A 35 9.84 10.19 -2.79
C SER A 35 9.52 11.67 -2.58
N THR A 36 8.60 12.22 -3.38
CA THR A 36 8.18 13.62 -3.33
C THR A 36 6.96 13.84 -2.45
N ASP A 37 6.16 12.79 -2.21
CA ASP A 37 4.93 12.88 -1.45
C ASP A 37 4.70 11.57 -0.70
N PRO A 38 5.06 11.50 0.59
CA PRO A 38 4.64 10.44 1.49
C PRO A 38 3.20 10.69 1.95
N ASP A 39 2.33 11.11 1.02
CA ASP A 39 0.88 11.16 1.13
C ASP A 39 0.35 9.71 1.13
N GLY A 40 0.87 8.92 2.07
CA GLY A 40 0.20 7.75 2.57
C GLY A 40 -1.10 8.30 3.12
N ALA A 41 -2.19 8.17 2.36
CA ALA A 41 -3.51 8.34 2.90
C ALA A 41 -3.68 7.30 4.00
N PHE A 42 -3.22 7.64 5.20
CA PHE A 42 -3.45 6.95 6.46
C PHE A 42 -4.92 7.16 6.80
N LEU A 43 -5.81 6.71 5.91
CA LEU A 43 -7.15 6.32 6.32
C LEU A 43 -6.90 5.36 7.47
N ASN A 44 -7.43 5.66 8.66
CA ASN A 44 -7.12 5.09 9.99
C ASN A 44 -6.87 3.56 10.09
N ARG A 45 -7.12 2.81 9.02
CA ARG A 45 -7.05 1.36 8.86
C ARG A 45 -5.99 0.88 7.86
N LEU A 46 -5.33 1.76 7.11
CA LEU A 46 -4.29 1.44 6.12
C LEU A 46 -2.95 2.03 6.57
N GLN A 47 -1.93 1.19 6.67
CA GLN A 47 -0.57 1.58 7.01
C GLN A 47 0.37 1.10 5.92
N LEU A 48 1.20 2.00 5.38
CA LEU A 48 2.26 1.64 4.43
C LEU A 48 3.60 1.57 5.13
N ASN A 49 4.39 0.55 4.80
CA ASN A 49 5.79 0.50 5.18
C ASN A 49 6.60 1.35 4.18
N ASN A 50 7.21 2.44 4.66
CA ASN A 50 7.93 3.37 3.80
C ASN A 50 9.30 2.85 3.31
N GLN A 51 9.77 1.72 3.83
CA GLN A 51 11.00 1.05 3.38
C GLN A 51 10.71 0.01 2.32
N THR A 52 9.73 -0.87 2.53
CA THR A 52 9.42 -1.99 1.62
C THR A 52 8.23 -1.71 0.71
N GLY A 53 7.29 -0.87 1.12
CA GLY A 53 6.04 -0.61 0.37
C GLY A 53 4.92 -1.59 0.71
N ASP A 54 5.09 -2.40 1.76
CA ASP A 54 4.07 -3.32 2.23
C ASP A 54 2.85 -2.58 2.77
N LEU A 55 1.66 -3.10 2.49
CA LEU A 55 0.39 -2.54 2.96
C LEU A 55 -0.15 -3.38 4.11
N THR A 56 -0.22 -2.78 5.30
CA THR A 56 -0.90 -3.36 6.45
C THR A 56 -2.31 -2.78 6.56
N ILE A 57 -3.30 -3.67 6.55
CA ILE A 57 -4.71 -3.33 6.69
C ILE A 57 -5.14 -3.80 8.08
N THR A 58 -5.55 -2.87 8.93
CA THR A 58 -6.01 -3.17 10.30
C THR A 58 -7.53 -3.20 10.38
N ASN A 59 -8.04 -3.95 11.37
CA ASN A 59 -9.46 -4.09 11.63
C ASN A 59 -10.23 -4.57 10.39
N ILE A 60 -9.79 -5.67 9.77
CA ILE A 60 -10.40 -6.20 8.55
C ILE A 60 -11.86 -6.57 8.81
N LYS A 61 -12.75 -6.12 7.92
CA LYS A 61 -14.15 -6.57 7.86
C LYS A 61 -14.34 -7.44 6.64
N THR A 62 -15.37 -8.28 6.60
CA THR A 62 -15.74 -9.06 5.41
C THR A 62 -15.94 -8.19 4.17
N THR A 63 -16.33 -6.92 4.34
CA THR A 63 -16.43 -5.92 3.26
C THR A 63 -15.10 -5.49 2.65
N ASN A 64 -13.97 -5.79 3.30
CA ASN A 64 -12.63 -5.51 2.78
C ASN A 64 -12.10 -6.66 1.91
N SER A 65 -12.91 -7.70 1.69
CA SER A 65 -12.58 -8.80 0.77
C SER A 65 -12.76 -8.28 -0.66
N GLY A 66 -11.71 -8.36 -1.47
CA GLY A 66 -11.69 -7.85 -2.83
C GLY A 66 -10.30 -7.97 -3.44
N GLN A 67 -10.12 -7.41 -4.64
CA GLN A 67 -8.86 -7.49 -5.35
C GLN A 67 -7.93 -6.35 -4.94
N TYR A 68 -6.84 -6.70 -4.27
CA TYR A 68 -5.73 -5.79 -4.01
C TYR A 68 -4.70 -5.91 -5.13
N THR A 69 -4.34 -4.78 -5.74
CA THR A 69 -3.34 -4.73 -6.80
C THR A 69 -2.23 -3.75 -6.42
N LEU A 70 -1.00 -4.22 -6.49
CA LEU A 70 0.20 -3.41 -6.36
C LEU A 70 0.62 -2.88 -7.73
N LYS A 71 0.86 -1.57 -7.85
CA LYS A 71 1.47 -0.94 -9.01
C LYS A 71 2.77 -0.26 -8.60
N ILE A 72 3.84 -0.59 -9.31
CA ILE A 72 5.16 0.00 -9.10
C ILE A 72 5.52 0.74 -10.39
N ARG A 73 5.74 2.04 -10.29
CA ARG A 73 6.23 2.85 -11.40
C ARG A 73 7.64 3.32 -11.07
N ARG A 74 8.57 3.04 -11.97
CA ARG A 74 9.93 3.57 -11.91
C ARG A 74 10.08 4.61 -12.99
N SER A 75 10.44 5.83 -12.63
CA SER A 75 10.92 6.78 -13.64
C SER A 75 12.37 6.44 -13.95
N SER A 76 12.65 5.95 -15.16
CA SER A 76 14.00 6.01 -15.72
C SER A 76 14.29 7.47 -16.07
N GLY A 77 15.23 8.09 -15.35
CA GLY A 77 15.83 9.35 -15.77
C GLY A 77 16.72 9.16 -16.99
#